data_AF-A0A3D5D5E7-F1
#
_entry.id   AF-A0A3D5D5E7-F1
#
_cell.length_a   1.000
_cell.length_b   1.000
_cell.length_c   1.000
_cell.angle_alpha   90.00
_cell.angle_beta   90.00
_cell.angle_gamma   90.00
#
_symmetry.space_group_name_H-M   'P 1'
#
loop_
_entity.id
_entity.type
_entity.pdbx_description
1 polymer ?
#
loop_
_entity_poly.entity_id
_entity_poly.type
_entity_poly.pdbx_seq_one_letter_code
_entity_poly.pdbx_strand_id
1 'polypeptide(L)'
;MRALLAFVFLGLLAQPLWAAKKYNVLFIISDDLTSTALSCYGNTVCKTPNIDAIAAVGTRFTRAYCQGTYCGPSRASFMSGYYPHATGVLGYRSPRPQIGDRATWSQHFMNHGYHAA
;
A
#
# COMPACT_ATOMS: atom_id res chain seq x y z
N MET A 1 33.96 -15.83 39.01
CA MET A 1 33.91 -15.64 37.53
C MET A 1 32.85 -16.48 36.83
N ARG A 2 32.62 -17.76 37.20
CA ARG A 2 31.56 -18.60 36.61
C ARG A 2 30.11 -18.09 36.79
N ALA A 3 29.78 -17.53 37.96
CA ALA A 3 28.45 -16.98 38.24
C ALA A 3 28.15 -15.68 37.45
N LEU A 4 29.17 -14.88 37.15
CA LEU A 4 29.05 -13.66 36.34
C LEU A 4 28.80 -13.97 34.86
N LEU A 5 29.40 -15.04 34.33
CA LEU A 5 29.15 -15.52 32.96
C LEU A 5 27.73 -16.05 32.77
N ALA A 6 27.15 -16.70 33.80
CA ALA A 6 25.78 -17.21 33.75
C ALA A 6 24.72 -16.09 33.71
N PHE A 7 24.95 -14.98 34.42
CA PHE A 7 24.03 -13.83 34.42
C PHE A 7 24.02 -13.08 33.07
N VAL A 8 25.17 -12.97 32.41
CA VAL A 8 25.27 -12.39 31.06
C VAL A 8 24.56 -13.27 30.02
N PHE A 9 24.65 -14.60 30.15
CA PHE A 9 23.97 -15.53 29.25
C PHE A 9 22.44 -15.51 29.39
N LEU A 10 21.90 -15.31 30.59
CA LEU A 10 20.46 -15.22 30.83
C LEU A 10 19.86 -13.90 30.30
N GLY A 11 20.64 -12.80 30.34
CA GLY A 11 20.23 -11.51 29.79
C GLY A 11 20.17 -11.46 28.26
N LEU A 12 20.99 -12.26 27.55
CA LEU A 12 20.94 -12.35 26.09
C LEU A 12 19.70 -13.09 25.56
N LEU A 13 19.08 -13.95 26.36
CA LEU A 13 17.88 -14.71 25.97
C LEU A 13 16.58 -13.93 26.19
N ALA A 14 16.62 -12.82 26.92
CA ALA A 14 15.45 -12.00 27.27
C ALA A 14 15.29 -10.77 26.35
N GLN A 15 15.51 -10.93 25.04
CA GLN A 15 15.11 -9.89 24.10
C GLN A 15 13.58 -9.80 24.07
N PRO A 16 12.97 -8.63 24.33
CA PRO A 16 11.52 -8.51 24.22
C PRO A 16 11.15 -8.74 22.76
N LEU A 17 10.41 -9.81 22.50
CA LEU A 17 9.70 -10.02 21.24
C LEU A 17 8.62 -8.95 21.14
N TRP A 18 9.00 -7.75 20.69
CA TRP A 18 8.04 -6.79 20.18
C TRP A 18 7.50 -7.35 18.87
N ALA A 19 6.49 -8.21 18.98
CA ALA A 19 5.69 -8.61 17.84
C ALA A 19 5.07 -7.33 17.27
N ALA A 20 5.47 -6.95 16.06
CA ALA A 20 4.92 -5.80 15.38
C ALA A 20 3.39 -5.97 15.34
N LYS A 21 2.68 -4.95 15.82
CA LYS A 21 1.22 -4.95 15.81
C LYS A 21 0.74 -5.17 14.38
N LYS A 22 -0.03 -6.24 14.17
CA LYS A 22 -0.63 -6.58 12.88
C LYS A 22 -1.81 -5.64 12.63
N TYR A 23 -1.76 -4.85 11.57
CA TYR A 23 -2.83 -3.91 11.20
C TYR A 23 -3.62 -4.44 10.01
N ASN A 24 -4.94 -4.29 10.05
CA ASN A 24 -5.75 -4.47 8.84
C ASN A 24 -5.52 -3.29 7.90
N VAL A 25 -5.47 -3.56 6.60
CA VAL A 25 -5.29 -2.55 5.57
C VAL A 25 -6.53 -2.54 4.67
N LEU A 26 -7.22 -1.40 4.62
CA LEU A 26 -8.32 -1.16 3.69
C LEU A 26 -7.81 -0.24 2.58
N PHE A 27 -7.66 -0.78 1.37
CA PHE A 27 -7.27 -0.02 0.19
C PHE A 27 -8.52 0.35 -0.61
N ILE A 28 -8.86 1.64 -0.63
CA ILE A 28 -10.00 2.18 -1.38
C ILE A 28 -9.47 2.89 -2.61
N ILE A 29 -9.99 2.54 -3.79
CA ILE A 29 -9.68 3.19 -5.05
C ILE A 29 -10.98 3.52 -5.79
N SER A 30 -11.05 4.72 -6.36
CA SER A 30 -12.10 5.11 -7.31
C SER A 30 -11.50 5.17 -8.70
N ASP A 31 -12.20 4.62 -9.68
CA ASP A 31 -11.82 4.79 -11.08
C ASP A 31 -12.05 6.23 -11.53
N ASP A 32 -11.14 6.74 -12.36
CA ASP A 32 -11.17 8.06 -13.01
C ASP A 32 -11.38 9.30 -12.11
N LEU A 33 -11.20 9.15 -10.79
CA LEU A 33 -11.39 10.25 -9.84
C LEU A 33 -10.21 11.22 -9.85
N THR A 34 -10.45 12.44 -10.33
CA THR A 34 -9.52 13.56 -10.18
C THR A 34 -9.63 14.21 -8.80
N SER A 35 -8.50 14.69 -8.24
CA SER A 35 -8.49 15.44 -6.98
C SER A 35 -9.33 16.71 -7.05
N THR A 36 -9.45 17.33 -8.23
CA THR A 36 -10.27 18.53 -8.43
C THR A 36 -11.76 18.29 -8.26
N ALA A 37 -12.22 17.04 -8.16
CA ALA A 37 -13.61 16.68 -7.86
C ALA A 37 -13.90 16.56 -6.35
N LEU A 38 -12.90 16.72 -5.48
CA LEU A 38 -13.03 16.50 -4.04
C LEU A 38 -13.08 17.83 -3.28
N SER A 39 -14.02 17.98 -2.34
CA SER A 39 -14.16 19.21 -1.56
C SER A 39 -12.97 19.45 -0.64
N CYS A 40 -12.39 18.41 -0.05
CA CYS A 40 -11.15 18.55 0.71
C CYS A 40 -9.98 19.09 -0.14
N TYR A 41 -9.99 18.95 -1.47
CA TYR A 41 -9.01 19.51 -2.40
C TYR A 41 -9.42 20.88 -2.99
N GLY A 42 -10.50 21.49 -2.50
CA GLY A 42 -10.93 22.84 -2.86
C GLY A 42 -12.11 22.91 -3.83
N ASN A 43 -12.73 21.79 -4.19
CA ASN A 43 -13.96 21.82 -4.99
C ASN A 43 -15.12 22.40 -4.15
N THR A 44 -15.88 23.35 -4.71
CA THR A 44 -17.01 24.02 -4.04
C THR A 44 -18.39 23.48 -4.45
N VAL A 45 -18.46 22.60 -5.46
CA VAL A 45 -19.69 22.05 -6.04
C VAL A 45 -19.94 20.63 -5.55
N CYS A 46 -18.94 19.76 -5.66
CA CYS A 46 -19.00 18.36 -5.26
C CYS A 46 -18.93 18.26 -3.73
N LYS A 47 -19.87 17.50 -3.15
CA LYS A 47 -19.93 17.25 -1.70
C LYS A 47 -19.36 15.88 -1.41
N THR A 48 -18.18 15.82 -0.78
CA THR A 48 -17.51 14.54 -0.45
C THR A 48 -17.25 14.38 1.05
N PRO A 49 -18.28 14.51 1.92
CA PRO A 49 -18.09 14.61 3.38
C PRO A 49 -17.37 13.41 4.00
N ASN A 50 -17.57 12.20 3.47
CA ASN A 50 -16.89 11.00 3.97
C ASN A 50 -15.40 10.97 3.62
N ILE A 51 -15.03 11.44 2.42
CA ILE A 51 -13.62 11.55 2.00
C ILE A 51 -12.95 12.69 2.77
N ASP A 52 -13.67 13.79 2.97
CA ASP A 52 -13.20 14.93 3.76
C ASP A 52 -12.94 14.55 5.21
N ALA A 53 -13.81 13.72 5.82
CA ALA A 53 -13.60 13.21 7.17
C ALA A 53 -12.34 12.35 7.27
N ILE A 54 -12.07 11.46 6.29
CA ILE A 54 -10.83 10.67 6.24
C ILE A 54 -9.61 11.60 6.09
N ALA A 55 -9.70 12.62 5.24
CA ALA A 55 -8.61 13.58 5.03
C ALA A 55 -8.34 14.46 6.27
N ALA A 56 -9.35 14.73 7.10
CA ALA A 56 -9.21 15.54 8.32
C ALA A 56 -8.53 14.81 9.48
N VAL A 57 -8.69 13.47 9.56
CA VAL A 57 -8.09 12.64 10.62
C VAL A 57 -6.83 11.91 10.17
N GLY A 58 -6.49 11.99 8.88
CA GLY A 58 -5.36 11.29 8.28
C GLY A 58 -4.37 12.22 7.58
N THR A 59 -3.59 11.65 6.68
CA THR A 59 -2.62 12.39 5.86
C THR A 59 -3.19 12.57 4.45
N ARG A 60 -3.32 13.82 4.01
CA ARG A 60 -3.73 14.17 2.65
C ARG A 60 -2.53 14.55 1.79
N PHE A 61 -2.25 13.77 0.75
CA PHE A 61 -1.19 14.07 -0.20
C PHE A 61 -1.67 15.06 -1.27
N THR A 62 -1.03 16.22 -1.36
CA THR A 62 -1.37 17.25 -2.38
C THR A 62 -0.63 17.06 -3.70
N ARG A 63 0.32 16.11 -3.75
CA ARG A 63 1.16 15.81 -4.92
C ARG A 63 1.33 14.29 -5.07
N ALA A 64 0.24 13.61 -5.45
CA ALA A 64 0.24 12.18 -5.75
C ALA A 64 0.00 11.97 -7.26
N TYR A 65 0.81 11.13 -7.89
CA TYR A 65 0.77 10.86 -9.32
C TYR A 65 0.66 9.37 -9.59
N CYS A 66 -0.11 8.99 -10.62
CA CYS A 66 -0.14 7.63 -11.13
C CYS A 66 0.96 7.43 -12.17
N GLN A 67 1.44 6.19 -12.32
CA GLN A 67 2.52 5.88 -13.27
C GLN A 67 2.02 5.66 -14.70
N GLY A 68 0.71 5.64 -14.91
CA GLY A 68 0.09 5.58 -16.24
C GLY A 68 -1.28 6.25 -16.23
N THR A 69 -1.60 6.98 -17.29
CA THR A 69 -2.87 7.69 -17.46
C THR A 69 -4.02 6.80 -17.95
N TYR A 70 -3.81 5.48 -17.92
CA TYR A 70 -4.76 4.46 -18.34
C TYR A 70 -4.95 3.45 -17.21
N CYS A 71 -6.16 2.91 -17.07
CA CYS A 71 -6.53 2.00 -15.98
C CYS A 71 -5.58 0.79 -15.87
N GLY A 72 -5.29 0.10 -16.96
CA GLY A 72 -4.43 -1.09 -16.99
C GLY A 72 -2.99 -0.83 -16.52
N PRO A 73 -2.23 0.05 -17.18
CA PRO A 73 -0.88 0.44 -16.76
C PRO A 73 -0.81 0.99 -15.33
N SER A 74 -1.78 1.82 -14.93
CA SER A 74 -1.85 2.37 -13.57
C SER A 74 -2.00 1.26 -12.53
N ARG A 75 -2.99 0.38 -12.71
CA ARG A 75 -3.29 -0.75 -11.80
C ARG A 75 -2.15 -1.76 -11.74
N ALA A 76 -1.58 -2.10 -12.89
CA ALA A 76 -0.41 -2.98 -12.93
C ALA A 76 0.76 -2.39 -12.14
N SER A 77 0.98 -1.08 -12.27
CA SER A 77 2.09 -0.42 -11.61
C SER A 77 1.96 -0.41 -10.10
N PHE A 78 0.85 0.09 -9.55
CA PHE A 78 0.72 0.18 -8.09
C PHE A 78 0.50 -1.20 -7.44
N MET A 79 -0.07 -2.20 -8.15
CA MET A 79 -0.19 -3.56 -7.61
C MET A 79 1.13 -4.32 -7.58
N SER A 80 2.01 -4.12 -8.56
CA SER A 80 3.29 -4.84 -8.62
C SER A 80 4.46 -4.07 -8.00
N GLY A 81 4.33 -2.75 -7.84
CA GLY A 81 5.42 -1.86 -7.41
C GLY A 81 6.41 -1.50 -8.53
N TYR A 82 6.12 -1.84 -9.78
CA TYR A 82 7.01 -1.58 -10.93
C TYR A 82 6.42 -0.53 -11.86
N TYR A 83 7.26 0.25 -12.53
CA TYR A 83 6.80 1.16 -13.59
C TYR A 83 6.19 0.40 -14.78
N PRO A 84 5.29 1.01 -15.56
CA PRO A 84 4.71 0.38 -16.75
C PRO A 84 5.75 -0.12 -17.75
N HIS A 85 6.87 0.59 -17.94
CA HIS A 85 7.96 0.16 -18.83
C HIS A 85 8.69 -1.10 -18.32
N ALA A 86 8.73 -1.34 -17.01
CA ALA A 86 9.36 -2.52 -16.43
C ALA A 86 8.46 -3.77 -16.49
N THR A 87 7.14 -3.57 -16.54
CA THR A 87 6.17 -4.67 -16.69
C THR A 87 5.73 -4.91 -18.13
N GLY A 88 5.91 -3.93 -19.03
CA GLY A 88 5.40 -3.99 -20.40
C GLY A 88 3.88 -3.82 -20.51
N VAL A 89 3.19 -3.45 -19.43
CA VAL A 89 1.76 -3.14 -19.45
C VAL A 89 1.57 -1.70 -19.89
N LEU A 90 1.33 -1.49 -21.19
CA LEU A 90 1.24 -0.15 -21.79
C LEU A 90 -0.15 0.20 -22.35
N GLY A 91 -1.16 -0.67 -22.18
CA GLY A 91 -2.50 -0.43 -22.73
C GLY A 91 -3.59 -1.27 -22.07
N TYR A 92 -4.74 -1.35 -22.72
CA TYR A 92 -5.98 -1.98 -22.21
C TYR A 92 -6.00 -3.50 -22.39
N ARG A 93 -4.96 -4.19 -21.92
CA ARG A 93 -4.93 -5.66 -21.87
C ARG A 93 -4.93 -6.12 -20.43
N SER A 94 -5.35 -7.36 -20.20
CA SER A 94 -5.19 -7.99 -18.89
C SER A 94 -3.72 -7.90 -18.47
N PRO A 95 -3.40 -7.30 -17.31
CA PRO A 95 -2.01 -7.02 -16.97
C PRO A 95 -1.27 -8.24 -16.42
N ARG A 96 -1.99 -9.27 -15.93
CA ARG A 96 -1.38 -10.42 -15.24
C ARG A 96 -0.32 -11.16 -16.08
N PRO A 97 -0.55 -11.47 -17.38
CA PRO A 97 0.47 -12.15 -18.19
C PRO A 97 1.78 -11.35 -18.30
N GLN A 98 1.70 -10.02 -18.35
CA GLN A 98 2.86 -9.13 -18.48
C GLN A 98 3.55 -8.86 -17.12
N ILE A 99 2.79 -8.82 -16.02
CA ILE A 99 3.38 -8.74 -14.66
C ILE A 99 4.23 -10.00 -14.36
N GLY A 100 3.87 -11.16 -14.92
CA GLY A 100 4.66 -12.39 -14.83
C GLY A 100 4.59 -13.04 -13.45
N ASP A 101 5.75 -13.37 -12.85
CA ASP A 101 5.82 -13.98 -11.50
C ASP A 101 6.00 -12.95 -10.38
N ARG A 102 6.00 -11.65 -10.71
CA ARG A 102 6.14 -10.59 -9.72
C ARG A 102 4.94 -10.61 -8.77
N ALA A 103 5.24 -10.62 -7.47
CA ALA A 103 4.24 -10.55 -6.42
C ALA A 103 3.44 -9.26 -6.53
N THR A 104 2.11 -9.37 -6.46
CA THR A 104 1.24 -8.21 -6.24
C THR A 104 1.20 -7.86 -4.76
N TRP A 105 0.65 -6.70 -4.40
CA TRP A 105 0.34 -6.38 -3.00
C TRP A 105 -0.50 -7.49 -2.34
N SER A 106 -1.58 -7.94 -2.98
CA SER A 106 -2.40 -9.03 -2.42
C SER A 106 -1.57 -10.28 -2.15
N GLN A 107 -0.70 -10.70 -3.08
CA GLN A 107 0.20 -11.84 -2.87
C GLN A 107 1.21 -11.58 -1.75
N HIS A 108 1.76 -10.37 -1.68
CA HIS A 108 2.67 -9.97 -0.60
C HIS A 108 2.00 -10.08 0.77
N PHE A 109 0.76 -9.58 0.91
CA PHE A 109 -0.02 -9.72 2.14
C PHE A 109 -0.32 -11.19 2.46
N MET A 110 -0.75 -11.99 1.48
CA MET A 110 -1.01 -13.43 1.66
C MET A 110 0.22 -14.21 2.10
N ASN A 111 1.39 -13.94 1.49
CA ASN A 111 2.66 -14.58 1.86
C ASN A 111 3.10 -14.25 3.30
N HIS A 112 2.57 -13.17 3.89
CA HIS A 112 2.84 -12.75 5.27
C HIS A 112 1.65 -13.02 6.21
N GLY A 113 0.79 -13.98 5.84
CA GLY A 113 -0.28 -14.49 6.69
C GLY A 113 -1.49 -13.57 6.82
N TYR A 114 -1.70 -12.63 5.89
CA TYR A 114 -2.94 -11.86 5.81
C TYR A 114 -3.95 -12.52 4.88
N HIS A 115 -5.23 -12.30 5.15
CA HIS A 115 -6.27 -12.50 4.15
C HIS A 115 -6.30 -11.27 3.22
N ALA A 116 -6.39 -11.50 1.91
CA ALA A 116 -6.57 -10.46 0.90
C ALA A 116 -7.76 -10.84 0.00
N ALA A 117 -8.59 -9.86 -0.33
CA ALA A 117 -9.79 -9.98 -1.17
C ALA A 117 -9.87 -8.82 -2.17
#